data_AF-A0A944RB81-F1
#
_entry.id   AF-A0A944RB81-F1
#
_cell.length_a   1.000
_cell.length_b   1.000
_cell.length_c   1.000
_cell.angle_alpha   90.00
_cell.angle_beta   90.00
_cell.angle_gamma   90.00
#
_symmetry.space_group_name_H-M   'P 1'
#
loop_
_entity.id
_entity.type
_entity.pdbx_description
1 polymer ?
#
loop_
_entity_poly.entity_id
_entity_poly.type
_entity_poly.pdbx_seq_one_letter_code
_entity_poly.pdbx_strand_id
1 'polypeptide(L)'
;MKGADAINHKAPLPWDSQGFTLVELVIAMGISAVLTIGIIQLSEIIQRSTKKAEESILQTSQEIMVGRILQQDLLGAQYSLGNATQLDDQQLSFFDHKVDGLCLQTDGTCSRNLTLSMPSKEGDFSSPLYLIIVNSSNKGGLPKILRPEHAYQGDNYQGLNYGQGGESEAVQLSLMEDTPWRYGNLLVVYNPEYVYRTGRLPRQIAIMGWVPEDDQLPTAQLVADNRYYQGVDIRSGAKIVTAQDLFQNMPYEPSLASYIKVVAVKVIRYRLKAAIKKRQLTGKLMRAELLPPSSGKKEWRERLIASDIKDLKFYRESISSPSIGYTLNYFK
;
A
#
# COMPACT_ATOMS: atom_id res chain seq x y z
N MET A 1 -4.52 77.70 45.96
CA MET A 1 -4.77 76.83 44.80
C MET A 1 -3.48 76.08 44.48
N LYS A 2 -3.57 74.75 44.46
CA LYS A 2 -2.65 73.72 43.91
C LYS A 2 -1.20 73.67 44.42
N GLY A 3 -0.95 72.64 45.24
CA GLY A 3 0.37 72.13 45.55
C GLY A 3 0.96 71.27 44.43
N ALA A 4 2.26 71.06 44.53
CA ALA A 4 3.01 70.08 43.77
C ALA A 4 4.05 69.48 44.72
N ASP A 5 3.83 68.23 45.10
CA ASP A 5 4.78 67.39 45.84
C ASP A 5 5.95 67.03 44.91
N ALA A 6 7.17 67.35 45.33
CA ALA A 6 8.40 66.89 44.68
C ALA A 6 8.85 65.57 45.32
N ILE A 7 8.76 64.48 44.56
CA ILE A 7 9.26 63.15 44.93
C ILE A 7 10.79 63.15 44.84
N ASN A 8 11.45 62.97 45.98
CA ASN A 8 12.88 62.75 46.11
C ASN A 8 13.30 61.40 45.50
N HIS A 9 13.90 61.41 44.31
CA HIS A 9 14.71 60.28 43.85
C HIS A 9 16.11 60.37 44.48
N LYS A 10 16.33 59.58 45.54
CA LYS A 10 17.67 59.29 46.07
C LYS A 10 18.49 58.61 44.98
N ALA A 11 19.60 59.23 44.59
CA ALA A 11 20.66 58.59 43.82
C ALA A 11 21.24 57.40 44.62
N PRO A 12 21.60 56.27 43.97
CA PRO A 12 22.24 55.16 44.64
C PRO A 12 23.66 55.56 45.12
N LEU A 13 24.02 55.05 46.30
CA LEU A 13 25.30 55.30 46.98
C LEU A 13 26.51 54.91 46.12
N PRO A 14 27.67 55.59 46.28
CA PRO A 14 28.89 55.26 45.57
C PRO A 14 29.47 53.97 46.15
N TRP A 15 29.74 53.00 45.29
CA TRP A 15 30.57 51.85 45.63
C TRP A 15 32.02 52.34 45.62
N ASP A 16 32.76 52.12 46.72
CA ASP A 16 34.19 52.40 46.81
C ASP A 16 34.93 51.68 45.67
N SER A 17 35.53 52.46 44.78
CA SER A 17 36.28 51.98 43.63
C SER A 17 37.70 51.56 44.03
N GLN A 18 37.85 50.57 44.90
CA GLN A 18 39.11 49.85 45.03
C GLN A 18 39.21 48.89 43.84
N GLY A 19 40.10 49.21 42.89
CA GLY A 19 40.32 48.38 41.71
C GLY A 19 40.74 46.96 42.10
N PHE A 20 40.22 45.96 41.38
CA PHE A 20 40.53 44.56 41.58
C PHE A 20 42.03 44.30 41.57
N THR A 21 42.51 43.47 42.50
CA THR A 21 43.91 43.05 42.54
C THR A 21 44.20 42.09 41.37
N LEU A 22 45.45 42.09 40.88
CA LEU A 22 45.88 41.20 39.78
C LEU A 22 45.58 39.72 40.08
N VAL A 23 45.66 39.33 41.35
CA VAL A 23 45.36 37.97 41.82
C VAL A 23 43.87 37.66 41.71
N GLU A 24 42.99 38.58 42.10
CA GLU A 24 41.54 38.42 41.94
C GLU A 24 41.14 38.33 40.46
N LEU A 25 41.80 39.10 39.58
CA LEU A 25 41.56 39.03 38.14
C LEU A 25 41.95 37.65 37.57
N VAL A 26 43.09 37.09 37.97
CA VAL A 26 43.56 35.77 37.53
C VAL A 26 42.64 34.65 38.05
N ILE A 27 42.21 34.73 39.31
CA ILE A 27 41.24 33.78 39.88
C ILE A 27 39.90 33.87 39.16
N ALA A 28 39.39 35.09 38.91
CA ALA A 28 38.15 35.30 38.18
C ALA A 28 38.21 34.76 36.74
N MET A 29 39.33 34.97 36.03
CA MET A 29 39.55 34.40 34.69
C MET A 29 39.60 32.87 34.73
N GLY A 30 40.28 32.27 35.73
CA GLY A 30 40.34 30.82 35.91
C GLY A 30 38.96 30.19 36.15
N ILE A 31 38.16 30.79 37.02
CA ILE A 31 36.79 30.33 37.31
C ILE A 31 35.89 30.48 36.08
N SER A 32 36.00 31.62 35.37
CA SER A 32 35.23 31.87 34.15
C SER A 32 35.56 30.88 33.04
N ALA A 33 36.84 30.53 32.85
CA ALA A 33 37.26 29.54 31.87
C ALA A 33 36.69 28.14 32.17
N VAL A 34 36.73 27.71 33.44
CA VAL A 34 36.17 26.40 33.86
C VAL A 34 34.66 26.35 33.69
N LEU A 35 33.95 27.42 34.06
CA LEU A 35 32.50 27.53 33.84
C LEU A 35 32.15 27.48 32.36
N THR A 36 32.92 28.17 31.52
CA THR A 36 32.70 28.20 30.06
C THR A 36 32.89 26.81 29.45
N ILE A 37 33.95 26.08 29.85
CA ILE A 37 34.17 24.70 29.41
C ILE A 37 33.02 23.79 29.88
N GLY A 38 32.56 23.93 31.12
CA GLY A 38 31.42 23.17 31.65
C GLY A 38 30.13 23.42 30.86
N ILE A 39 29.85 24.69 30.51
CA ILE A 39 28.69 25.07 29.69
C ILE A 39 28.80 24.50 28.27
N ILE A 40 29.99 24.54 27.65
CA ILE A 40 30.22 23.98 26.32
C ILE A 40 29.99 22.46 26.33
N GLN A 41 30.56 21.75 27.31
CA GLN A 41 30.37 20.30 27.44
C GLN A 41 28.90 19.94 27.70
N LEU A 42 28.21 20.69 28.57
CA LEU A 42 26.79 20.50 28.82
C LEU A 42 25.96 20.78 27.55
N SER A 43 26.30 21.83 26.80
CA SER A 43 25.66 22.16 25.52
C SER A 43 25.85 21.04 24.50
N GLU A 44 27.05 20.48 24.37
CA GLU A 44 27.30 19.32 23.51
C GLU A 44 26.48 18.09 23.95
N ILE A 45 26.37 17.81 25.25
CA ILE A 45 25.56 16.70 25.76
C ILE A 45 24.08 16.92 25.43
N ILE A 46 23.56 18.12 25.64
CA ILE A 46 22.17 18.49 25.31
C ILE A 46 21.95 18.38 23.80
N GLN A 47 22.87 18.87 22.97
CA GLN A 47 22.79 18.76 21.51
C GLN A 47 22.83 17.32 21.02
N ARG A 48 23.68 16.46 21.59
CA ARG A 48 23.71 15.03 21.27
C ARG A 48 22.43 14.33 21.71
N SER A 49 21.89 14.68 22.87
CA SER A 49 20.64 14.11 23.40
C SER A 49 19.43 14.51 22.55
N THR A 50 19.32 15.81 22.22
CA THR A 50 18.26 16.34 21.35
C THR A 50 18.32 15.73 19.96
N LYS A 51 19.51 15.61 19.36
CA LYS A 51 19.67 14.92 18.08
C LYS A 51 19.26 13.46 18.12
N LYS A 52 19.62 12.71 19.18
CA LYS A 52 19.17 11.32 19.37
C LYS A 52 17.64 11.22 19.52
N ALA A 53 17.05 12.15 20.27
CA ALA A 53 15.60 12.22 20.42
C ALA A 53 14.91 12.53 19.08
N GLU A 54 15.45 13.47 18.32
CA GLU A 54 14.96 13.82 16.98
C GLU A 54 15.05 12.63 16.01
N GLU A 55 16.20 11.94 15.96
CA GLU A 55 16.38 10.73 15.15
C GLU A 55 15.38 9.62 15.54
N SER A 56 15.14 9.42 16.84
CA SER A 56 14.15 8.45 17.35
C SER A 56 12.71 8.83 17.00
N ILE A 57 12.35 10.11 17.10
CA ILE A 57 11.02 10.61 16.71
C ILE A 57 10.80 10.44 15.21
N LEU A 58 11.80 10.81 14.39
CA LEU A 58 11.74 10.67 12.94
C LEU A 58 11.60 9.19 12.53
N GLN A 59 12.36 8.30 13.16
CA GLN A 59 12.24 6.87 12.93
C GLN A 59 10.83 6.40 13.28
N THR A 60 10.36 6.63 14.51
CA THR A 60 9.02 6.22 14.97
C THR A 60 7.92 6.76 14.05
N SER A 61 8.02 8.01 13.62
CA SER A 61 7.09 8.63 12.66
C SER A 61 7.06 7.87 11.33
N GLN A 62 8.23 7.52 10.79
CA GLN A 62 8.37 6.72 9.58
C GLN A 62 7.76 5.32 9.77
N GLU A 63 8.01 4.65 10.89
CA GLU A 63 7.44 3.33 11.19
C GLU A 63 5.91 3.36 11.19
N ILE A 64 5.32 4.37 11.83
CA ILE A 64 3.86 4.56 11.87
C ILE A 64 3.30 4.84 10.48
N MET A 65 3.93 5.71 9.69
CA MET A 65 3.47 6.03 8.34
C MET A 65 3.52 4.80 7.42
N VAL A 66 4.63 4.07 7.43
CA VAL A 66 4.82 2.85 6.63
C VAL A 66 3.84 1.78 7.08
N GLY A 67 3.66 1.61 8.39
CA GLY A 67 2.71 0.64 8.94
C GLY A 67 1.27 0.92 8.53
N ARG A 68 0.85 2.19 8.52
CA ARG A 68 -0.48 2.59 8.02
C ARG A 68 -0.66 2.28 6.54
N ILE A 69 0.33 2.59 5.70
CA ILE A 69 0.29 2.31 4.26
C ILE A 69 0.17 0.80 4.01
N LEU A 70 1.04 0.00 4.64
CA LEU A 70 1.00 -1.46 4.52
C LEU A 70 -0.32 -2.03 4.99
N GLN A 71 -0.81 -1.60 6.17
CA GLN A 71 -2.08 -2.08 6.71
C GLN A 71 -3.25 -1.74 5.78
N GLN A 72 -3.32 -0.51 5.25
CA GLN A 72 -4.38 -0.11 4.34
C GLN A 72 -4.36 -0.93 3.04
N ASP A 73 -3.18 -1.14 2.45
CA ASP A 73 -3.05 -1.95 1.24
C ASP A 73 -3.40 -3.42 1.50
N LEU A 74 -2.96 -3.99 2.62
CA LEU A 74 -3.25 -5.38 2.99
C LEU A 74 -4.74 -5.61 3.29
N LEU A 75 -5.42 -4.66 3.93
CA LEU A 75 -6.88 -4.70 4.11
C LEU A 75 -7.62 -4.68 2.76
N GLY A 76 -7.08 -3.95 1.78
CA GLY A 76 -7.62 -3.91 0.42
C GLY A 76 -7.28 -5.15 -0.41
N ALA A 77 -6.34 -5.99 0.02
CA ALA A 77 -5.71 -7.04 -0.78
C ALA A 77 -6.54 -8.32 -0.97
N GLN A 78 -7.80 -8.35 -0.52
CA GLN A 78 -8.66 -9.54 -0.60
C GLN A 78 -8.75 -10.15 -2.02
N TYR A 79 -8.67 -9.31 -3.05
CA TYR A 79 -8.71 -9.74 -4.46
C TYR A 79 -7.44 -10.43 -4.94
N SER A 80 -6.36 -10.39 -4.14
CA SER A 80 -5.15 -11.16 -4.39
C SER A 80 -5.35 -12.63 -4.06
N LEU A 81 -6.18 -12.94 -3.06
CA LEU A 81 -6.43 -14.31 -2.57
C LEU A 81 -7.07 -15.16 -3.67
N GLY A 82 -6.46 -16.31 -3.97
CA GLY A 82 -6.90 -17.23 -5.03
C GLY A 82 -6.64 -16.77 -6.47
N ASN A 83 -6.30 -15.50 -6.69
CA ASN A 83 -6.14 -14.90 -8.02
C ASN A 83 -4.68 -14.59 -8.38
N ALA A 84 -3.84 -14.28 -7.38
CA ALA A 84 -2.42 -14.04 -7.56
C ALA A 84 -1.60 -15.33 -7.35
N THR A 85 -0.55 -15.53 -8.13
CA THR A 85 0.29 -16.74 -8.11
C THR A 85 1.69 -16.49 -7.59
N GLN A 86 1.84 -15.49 -6.72
CA GLN A 86 3.11 -15.17 -6.08
C GLN A 86 3.57 -16.35 -5.23
N LEU A 87 4.81 -16.82 -5.45
CA LEU A 87 5.43 -17.84 -4.63
C LEU A 87 5.98 -17.24 -3.34
N ASP A 88 5.86 -18.01 -2.26
CA ASP A 88 6.35 -17.73 -0.93
C ASP A 88 7.78 -18.29 -0.72
N ASP A 89 8.33 -18.13 0.49
CA ASP A 89 9.69 -18.56 0.83
C ASP A 89 9.88 -20.08 0.71
N GLN A 90 8.79 -20.86 0.71
CA GLN A 90 8.78 -22.33 0.57
C GLN A 90 8.43 -22.77 -0.86
N GLN A 91 8.40 -21.86 -1.83
CA GLN A 91 7.98 -22.11 -3.22
C GLN A 91 6.53 -22.59 -3.34
N LEU A 92 5.68 -22.25 -2.37
CA LEU A 92 4.24 -22.47 -2.40
C LEU A 92 3.53 -21.17 -2.79
N SER A 93 2.32 -21.25 -3.33
CA SER A 93 1.53 -20.04 -3.63
C SER A 93 1.12 -19.34 -2.33
N PHE A 94 1.58 -18.10 -2.17
CA PHE A 94 1.35 -17.27 -0.98
C PHE A 94 -0.13 -16.89 -0.82
N PHE A 95 -0.82 -16.68 -1.94
CA PHE A 95 -2.21 -16.22 -1.97
C PHE A 95 -3.23 -17.37 -2.09
N ASP A 96 -2.80 -18.63 -2.02
CA ASP A 96 -3.74 -19.75 -1.97
C ASP A 96 -4.70 -19.59 -0.79
N HIS A 97 -6.00 -19.69 -1.08
CA HIS A 97 -7.05 -19.51 -0.08
C HIS A 97 -8.06 -20.65 -0.14
N LYS A 98 -8.27 -21.32 1.00
CA LYS A 98 -9.30 -22.36 1.15
C LYS A 98 -10.47 -21.78 1.94
N VAL A 99 -11.55 -21.44 1.24
CA VAL A 99 -12.82 -21.06 1.89
C VAL A 99 -13.42 -22.33 2.51
N ASP A 100 -13.72 -22.27 3.81
CA ASP A 100 -14.38 -23.33 4.61
C ASP A 100 -13.64 -24.68 4.73
N GLY A 101 -12.36 -24.72 4.38
CA GLY A 101 -11.52 -25.91 4.58
C GLY A 101 -10.72 -25.82 5.88
N LEU A 102 -10.82 -26.84 6.74
CA LEU A 102 -9.81 -27.07 7.78
C LEU A 102 -8.49 -27.35 7.08
N CYS A 103 -7.47 -26.55 7.37
CA CYS A 103 -6.13 -26.86 6.92
C CYS A 103 -5.62 -28.04 7.75
N LEU A 104 -5.75 -29.25 7.19
CA LEU A 104 -5.28 -30.47 7.82
C LEU A 104 -3.75 -30.47 7.75
N GLN A 105 -3.07 -30.67 8.88
CA GLN A 105 -1.61 -30.67 8.98
C GLN A 105 -0.93 -31.69 8.06
N THR A 106 -1.67 -32.69 7.58
CA THR A 106 -1.23 -33.69 6.59
C THR A 106 -0.92 -33.10 5.20
N ASP A 107 -1.42 -31.90 4.88
CA ASP A 107 -1.21 -31.23 3.58
C ASP A 107 0.04 -30.32 3.55
N GLY A 108 0.81 -30.24 4.64
CA GLY A 108 1.96 -29.35 4.79
C GLY A 108 1.70 -28.12 5.68
N THR A 109 2.66 -27.19 5.74
CA THR A 109 2.55 -25.94 6.53
C THR A 109 1.36 -25.12 6.04
N CYS A 110 0.38 -24.87 6.90
CA CYS A 110 -0.79 -24.03 6.61
C CYS A 110 -0.46 -22.54 6.58
N SER A 111 0.64 -22.17 7.20
CA SER A 111 1.15 -20.81 7.19
C SER A 111 1.89 -20.51 5.89
N ARG A 112 1.89 -19.25 5.51
CA ARG A 112 2.66 -18.74 4.37
C ARG A 112 3.54 -17.60 4.84
N ASN A 113 4.78 -17.57 4.36
CA ASN A 113 5.73 -16.52 4.66
C ASN A 113 6.38 -16.07 3.36
N LEU A 114 6.40 -14.78 3.12
CA LEU A 114 7.07 -14.18 1.97
C LEU A 114 7.96 -13.06 2.47
N THR A 115 9.27 -13.20 2.27
CA THR A 115 10.25 -12.24 2.78
C THR A 115 10.85 -11.43 1.63
N LEU A 116 10.69 -10.11 1.70
CA LEU A 116 11.46 -9.17 0.90
C LEU A 116 12.76 -8.91 1.64
N SER A 117 13.87 -9.48 1.18
CA SER A 117 15.19 -9.25 1.77
C SER A 117 15.98 -8.22 0.97
N MET A 118 16.71 -7.35 1.68
CA MET A 118 17.63 -6.41 1.04
C MET A 118 18.68 -7.17 0.20
N PRO A 119 18.87 -6.82 -1.08
CA PRO A 119 19.94 -7.37 -1.92
C PRO A 119 21.33 -7.03 -1.39
N SER A 120 22.35 -7.81 -1.81
CA SER A 120 23.74 -7.62 -1.37
C SER A 120 24.49 -6.49 -2.11
N LYS A 121 23.94 -5.98 -3.21
CA LYS A 121 24.61 -5.00 -4.09
C LYS A 121 23.77 -3.73 -4.21
N GLU A 122 24.43 -2.57 -4.16
CA GLU A 122 23.77 -1.28 -4.35
C GLU A 122 23.06 -1.21 -5.71
N GLY A 123 21.83 -0.66 -5.70
CA GLY A 123 21.00 -0.48 -6.88
C GLY A 123 20.11 -1.67 -7.19
N ASP A 124 20.43 -2.87 -6.70
CA ASP A 124 19.64 -4.08 -6.91
C ASP A 124 18.31 -4.03 -6.13
N PHE A 125 17.35 -4.81 -6.62
CA PHE A 125 16.03 -4.95 -6.03
C PHE A 125 15.79 -6.37 -5.52
N SER A 126 15.05 -6.48 -4.42
CA SER A 126 14.52 -7.76 -3.95
C SER A 126 13.52 -8.34 -4.95
N SER A 127 13.21 -9.62 -4.82
CA SER A 127 11.98 -10.20 -5.37
C SER A 127 10.80 -9.34 -4.92
N PRO A 128 9.86 -8.97 -5.81
CA PRO A 128 8.72 -8.13 -5.45
C PRO A 128 7.57 -8.94 -4.85
N LEU A 129 6.74 -8.29 -4.04
CA LEU A 129 5.37 -8.71 -3.75
C LEU A 129 4.39 -7.88 -4.59
N TYR A 130 3.43 -8.56 -5.22
CA TYR A 130 2.31 -7.92 -5.91
C TYR A 130 1.01 -8.11 -5.14
N LEU A 131 0.25 -7.03 -4.99
CA LEU A 131 -1.07 -7.01 -4.36
C LEU A 131 -2.10 -6.43 -5.33
N ILE A 132 -3.26 -7.06 -5.40
CA ILE A 132 -4.47 -6.52 -6.03
C ILE A 132 -5.32 -5.93 -4.91
N ILE A 133 -5.43 -4.60 -4.89
CA ILE A 133 -6.16 -3.88 -3.85
C ILE A 133 -7.37 -3.15 -4.44
N VAL A 134 -8.42 -2.95 -3.64
CA VAL A 134 -9.55 -2.10 -4.05
C VAL A 134 -9.09 -0.68 -4.34
N ASN A 135 -9.59 -0.11 -5.44
CA ASN A 135 -9.42 1.30 -5.72
C ASN A 135 -10.40 2.13 -4.86
N SER A 136 -9.99 2.47 -3.64
CA SER A 136 -10.82 3.23 -2.68
C SER A 136 -10.93 4.72 -2.97
N SER A 137 -10.17 5.28 -3.93
CA SER A 137 -10.26 6.70 -4.30
C SER A 137 -11.58 7.09 -4.97
N ASN A 138 -12.36 6.10 -5.43
CA ASN A 138 -13.68 6.31 -6.02
C ASN A 138 -14.73 5.62 -5.13
N LYS A 139 -15.95 6.16 -5.00
CA LYS A 139 -17.07 5.42 -4.37
C LYS A 139 -17.39 4.08 -5.07
N GLY A 140 -16.78 3.85 -6.24
CA GLY A 140 -16.73 2.57 -6.96
C GLY A 140 -15.86 1.46 -6.33
N GLY A 141 -15.30 1.66 -5.13
CA GLY A 141 -14.61 0.60 -4.38
C GLY A 141 -15.52 -0.54 -3.91
N LEU A 142 -16.85 -0.31 -3.88
CA LEU A 142 -17.81 -1.38 -3.62
C LEU A 142 -18.09 -2.20 -4.89
N PRO A 143 -18.09 -3.55 -4.80
CA PRO A 143 -18.44 -4.40 -5.93
C PRO A 143 -19.84 -4.07 -6.46
N LYS A 144 -19.95 -3.89 -7.77
CA LYS A 144 -21.23 -3.77 -8.48
C LYS A 144 -21.66 -5.14 -8.96
N ILE A 145 -22.92 -5.49 -8.71
CA ILE A 145 -23.50 -6.76 -9.14
C ILE A 145 -24.09 -6.58 -10.54
N LEU A 146 -23.70 -7.44 -11.48
CA LEU A 146 -24.28 -7.51 -12.81
C LEU A 146 -24.97 -8.86 -13.00
N ARG A 147 -26.18 -8.83 -13.54
CA ARG A 147 -26.97 -10.00 -13.90
C ARG A 147 -27.11 -10.03 -15.42
N PRO A 148 -26.67 -11.10 -16.11
CA PRO A 148 -26.85 -11.21 -17.56
C PRO A 148 -28.31 -11.05 -17.97
N GLU A 149 -29.27 -11.56 -17.18
CA GLU A 149 -30.71 -11.45 -17.44
C GLU A 149 -31.21 -10.00 -17.57
N HIS A 150 -30.53 -9.03 -16.96
CA HIS A 150 -30.92 -7.61 -17.03
C HIS A 150 -30.30 -6.87 -18.21
N ALA A 151 -29.32 -7.49 -18.88
CA ALA A 151 -28.62 -6.89 -20.01
C ALA A 151 -29.30 -7.17 -21.35
N TYR A 152 -30.33 -8.02 -21.37
CA TYR A 152 -31.04 -8.44 -22.58
C TYR A 152 -32.55 -8.31 -22.42
N GLN A 153 -33.25 -7.96 -23.50
CA GLN A 153 -34.70 -8.07 -23.62
C GLN A 153 -35.02 -8.94 -24.85
N GLY A 154 -35.37 -10.21 -24.60
CA GLY A 154 -35.32 -11.24 -25.64
C GLY A 154 -33.87 -11.52 -26.05
N ASP A 155 -33.60 -11.60 -27.36
CA ASP A 155 -32.25 -11.78 -27.90
C ASP A 155 -31.49 -10.45 -28.08
N ASN A 156 -32.14 -9.31 -27.84
CA ASN A 156 -31.57 -7.99 -28.05
C ASN A 156 -30.85 -7.51 -26.80
N TYR A 157 -29.55 -7.19 -26.95
CA TYR A 157 -28.74 -6.55 -25.91
C TYR A 157 -29.20 -5.10 -25.67
N GLN A 158 -29.46 -4.74 -24.40
CA GLN A 158 -29.99 -3.45 -23.98
C GLN A 158 -28.95 -2.55 -23.28
N GLY A 159 -27.85 -3.12 -22.74
CA GLY A 159 -26.82 -2.35 -22.05
C GLY A 159 -26.46 -2.89 -20.65
N LEU A 160 -25.64 -2.14 -19.90
CA LEU A 160 -25.31 -2.44 -18.51
C LEU A 160 -26.34 -1.79 -17.57
N ASN A 161 -27.31 -2.57 -17.09
CA ASN A 161 -28.29 -2.11 -16.10
C ASN A 161 -27.79 -2.33 -14.67
N TYR A 162 -27.60 -1.25 -13.90
CA TYR A 162 -27.27 -1.29 -12.47
C TYR A 162 -28.54 -1.13 -11.62
N GLY A 163 -29.47 -2.07 -11.70
CA GLY A 163 -30.68 -2.03 -10.88
C GLY A 163 -30.55 -2.89 -9.62
N GLN A 164 -30.43 -2.27 -8.44
CA GLN A 164 -31.02 -2.84 -7.22
C GLN A 164 -32.48 -2.37 -7.17
N GLY A 165 -33.41 -3.26 -7.50
CA GLY A 165 -34.84 -3.04 -7.28
C GLY A 165 -35.57 -2.32 -8.42
N GLY A 166 -36.34 -3.08 -9.20
CA GLY A 166 -37.56 -2.65 -9.90
C GLY A 166 -37.43 -1.70 -11.10
N GLU A 167 -36.54 -0.72 -11.08
CA GLU A 167 -36.42 0.31 -12.11
C GLU A 167 -35.12 0.12 -12.88
N SER A 168 -35.25 -0.44 -14.08
CA SER A 168 -34.19 -0.57 -15.07
C SER A 168 -33.92 0.80 -15.70
N GLU A 169 -33.18 1.68 -15.02
CA GLU A 169 -32.55 2.79 -15.72
C GLU A 169 -31.35 2.24 -16.50
N ALA A 170 -31.46 2.29 -17.83
CA ALA A 170 -30.32 2.10 -18.72
C ALA A 170 -29.28 3.18 -18.42
N VAL A 171 -28.30 2.83 -17.59
CA VAL A 171 -27.29 3.77 -17.13
C VAL A 171 -26.37 4.09 -18.30
N GLN A 172 -26.45 5.33 -18.81
CA GLN A 172 -25.44 5.87 -19.71
C GLN A 172 -24.09 5.90 -18.98
N LEU A 173 -23.21 4.97 -19.34
CA LEU A 173 -21.91 4.73 -18.72
C LEU A 173 -20.99 5.97 -18.72
N SER A 174 -21.25 6.92 -19.60
CA SER A 174 -20.44 8.12 -19.82
C SER A 174 -20.71 9.29 -18.86
N LEU A 175 -21.78 9.26 -18.05
CA LEU A 175 -22.21 10.43 -17.25
C LEU A 175 -22.04 10.31 -15.73
N MET A 176 -21.59 9.18 -15.19
CA MET A 176 -21.43 9.01 -13.74
C MET A 176 -19.94 8.98 -13.33
N GLU A 177 -19.51 10.01 -12.59
CA GLU A 177 -18.15 10.08 -12.00
C GLU A 177 -17.83 8.89 -11.06
N ASP A 178 -18.86 8.20 -10.56
CA ASP A 178 -18.79 7.12 -9.56
C ASP A 178 -18.88 5.69 -10.14
N THR A 179 -18.58 5.50 -11.43
CA THR A 179 -18.59 4.18 -12.07
C THR A 179 -17.23 3.48 -12.03
N PRO A 180 -17.15 2.14 -11.80
CA PRO A 180 -15.91 1.40 -11.98
C PRO A 180 -15.42 1.48 -13.44
N TRP A 181 -16.31 1.69 -14.42
CA TRP A 181 -16.01 1.72 -15.85
C TRP A 181 -15.43 3.03 -16.37
N ARG A 182 -14.80 3.82 -15.50
CA ARG A 182 -14.08 5.02 -15.90
C ARG A 182 -12.78 4.64 -16.63
N TYR A 183 -12.47 5.33 -17.71
CA TYR A 183 -11.20 5.20 -18.43
C TYR A 183 -10.00 5.14 -17.48
N GLY A 184 -9.10 4.20 -17.73
CA GLY A 184 -7.89 4.02 -16.95
C GLY A 184 -8.13 3.35 -15.59
N ASN A 185 -9.34 2.88 -15.27
CA ASN A 185 -9.51 1.95 -14.16
C ASN A 185 -9.08 0.55 -14.57
N LEU A 186 -8.47 -0.18 -13.64
CA LEU A 186 -8.27 -1.62 -13.74
C LEU A 186 -9.46 -2.30 -13.07
N LEU A 187 -10.17 -3.15 -13.79
CA LEU A 187 -11.32 -3.87 -13.28
C LEU A 187 -10.97 -5.31 -12.96
N VAL A 188 -11.56 -5.83 -11.88
CA VAL A 188 -11.70 -7.25 -11.64
C VAL A 188 -13.18 -7.60 -11.80
N VAL A 189 -13.45 -8.51 -12.73
CA VAL A 189 -14.76 -9.12 -12.93
C VAL A 189 -14.70 -10.54 -12.44
N TYR A 190 -15.57 -10.94 -11.53
CA TYR A 190 -15.47 -12.24 -10.88
C TYR A 190 -16.83 -12.83 -10.52
N ASN A 191 -16.92 -14.17 -10.51
CA ASN A 191 -18.03 -14.87 -9.89
C ASN A 191 -17.77 -14.93 -8.37
N PRO A 192 -18.72 -14.53 -7.50
CA PRO A 192 -18.50 -14.61 -6.06
C PRO A 192 -18.36 -16.04 -5.53
N GLU A 193 -18.92 -17.03 -6.23
CA GLU A 193 -18.86 -18.43 -5.85
C GLU A 193 -17.52 -19.06 -6.26
N TYR A 194 -17.03 -19.97 -5.41
CA TYR A 194 -15.82 -20.73 -5.69
C TYR A 194 -16.15 -22.03 -6.40
N VAL A 195 -15.38 -22.36 -7.44
CA VAL A 195 -15.48 -23.64 -8.13
C VAL A 195 -14.62 -24.67 -7.42
N TYR A 196 -15.24 -25.76 -6.99
CA TYR A 196 -14.57 -26.92 -6.44
C TYR A 196 -14.25 -27.91 -7.57
N ARG A 197 -12.97 -28.28 -7.73
CA ARG A 197 -12.55 -29.35 -8.63
C ARG A 197 -11.79 -30.40 -7.83
N THR A 198 -12.12 -31.67 -8.02
CA THR A 198 -11.49 -32.79 -7.31
C THR A 198 -9.96 -32.72 -7.39
N GLY A 199 -9.29 -32.77 -6.24
CA GLY A 199 -7.81 -32.71 -6.16
C GLY A 199 -7.19 -31.32 -6.37
N ARG A 200 -7.98 -30.24 -6.47
CA ARG A 200 -7.49 -28.85 -6.55
C ARG A 200 -8.15 -27.99 -5.48
N LEU A 201 -7.47 -26.93 -5.07
CA LEU A 201 -8.06 -25.94 -4.17
C LEU A 201 -9.24 -25.25 -4.85
N PRO A 202 -10.28 -24.86 -4.08
CA PRO A 202 -11.39 -24.07 -4.63
C PRO A 202 -10.86 -22.79 -5.25
N ARG A 203 -11.41 -22.37 -6.39
CA ARG A 203 -10.96 -21.17 -7.08
C ARG A 203 -12.10 -20.28 -7.50
N GLN A 204 -11.88 -18.99 -7.35
CA GLN A 204 -12.73 -17.97 -7.92
C GLN A 204 -12.44 -17.86 -9.41
N ILE A 205 -13.49 -17.76 -10.23
CA ILE A 205 -13.31 -17.39 -11.63
C ILE A 205 -13.29 -15.87 -11.70
N ALA A 206 -12.14 -15.31 -12.07
CA ALA A 206 -11.94 -13.87 -12.16
C ALA A 206 -11.16 -13.49 -13.42
N ILE A 207 -11.48 -12.32 -13.95
CA ILE A 207 -10.82 -11.66 -15.09
C ILE A 207 -10.37 -10.28 -14.63
N MET A 208 -9.23 -9.83 -15.13
CA MET A 208 -8.73 -8.47 -14.88
C MET A 208 -8.39 -7.77 -16.18
N GLY A 209 -8.77 -6.50 -16.32
CA GLY A 209 -8.49 -5.69 -17.52
C GLY A 209 -8.65 -4.19 -17.33
N TRP A 210 -7.96 -3.39 -18.13
CA TRP A 210 -8.04 -1.92 -18.10
C TRP A 210 -9.17 -1.40 -18.96
N VAL A 211 -9.98 -0.48 -18.42
CA VAL A 211 -11.00 0.27 -19.19
C VAL A 211 -10.30 1.13 -20.25
N PRO A 212 -10.61 0.96 -21.56
CA PRO A 212 -10.04 1.74 -22.65
C PRO A 212 -10.61 3.17 -22.69
N GLU A 213 -10.00 4.02 -23.52
CA GLU A 213 -10.31 5.45 -23.63
C GLU A 213 -11.61 5.73 -24.39
N ASP A 214 -11.95 4.86 -25.34
CA ASP A 214 -13.23 4.87 -26.04
C ASP A 214 -14.32 4.29 -25.11
N ASP A 215 -15.61 4.62 -25.30
CA ASP A 215 -16.81 4.07 -24.57
C ASP A 215 -16.96 2.53 -24.65
N GLN A 216 -15.90 1.84 -25.09
CA GLN A 216 -15.67 0.42 -25.03
C GLN A 216 -15.29 -0.01 -23.60
N LEU A 217 -15.56 -1.27 -23.28
CA LEU A 217 -15.29 -1.81 -21.96
C LEU A 217 -13.90 -2.47 -21.96
N PRO A 218 -13.32 -2.78 -20.78
CA PRO A 218 -11.95 -3.13 -20.60
C PRO A 218 -11.47 -4.08 -21.66
N THR A 219 -10.47 -3.64 -22.41
CA THR A 219 -9.70 -4.61 -23.17
C THR A 219 -9.12 -5.53 -22.12
N ALA A 220 -9.44 -6.82 -22.17
CA ALA A 220 -8.74 -7.83 -21.38
C ALA A 220 -7.29 -7.94 -21.90
N GLN A 221 -6.49 -6.88 -21.76
CA GLN A 221 -5.08 -7.02 -21.50
C GLN A 221 -4.98 -7.55 -20.08
N LEU A 222 -5.14 -8.88 -19.97
CA LEU A 222 -4.52 -9.67 -18.91
C LEU A 222 -3.16 -9.02 -18.69
N VAL A 223 -2.92 -8.49 -17.48
CA VAL A 223 -1.68 -7.80 -17.12
C VAL A 223 -0.54 -8.69 -17.62
N ALA A 224 0.08 -8.30 -18.74
CA ALA A 224 0.85 -9.18 -19.65
C ALA A 224 2.09 -9.81 -19.01
N ASP A 225 1.85 -10.75 -18.11
CA ASP A 225 2.79 -11.60 -17.40
C ASP A 225 1.95 -12.71 -16.75
N ASN A 226 1.50 -13.68 -17.55
CA ASN A 226 0.76 -14.88 -17.15
C ASN A 226 1.48 -15.75 -16.07
N ARG A 227 2.61 -15.27 -15.54
CA ARG A 227 3.40 -15.90 -14.48
C ARG A 227 2.91 -15.55 -13.07
N TYR A 228 2.15 -14.46 -12.90
CA TYR A 228 1.74 -13.95 -11.58
C TYR A 228 0.23 -13.96 -11.33
N TYR A 229 -0.59 -14.31 -12.33
CA TYR A 229 -2.05 -14.34 -12.24
C TYR A 229 -2.58 -15.54 -13.03
N GLN A 230 -3.40 -16.38 -12.39
CA GLN A 230 -4.07 -17.50 -13.06
C GLN A 230 -5.50 -17.07 -13.42
N GLY A 231 -5.64 -16.44 -14.58
CA GLY A 231 -6.95 -16.34 -15.22
C GLY A 231 -7.44 -17.76 -15.52
N VAL A 232 -8.53 -18.18 -14.89
CA VAL A 232 -9.22 -19.40 -15.34
C VAL A 232 -9.84 -19.05 -16.68
N ASP A 233 -9.37 -19.75 -17.71
CA ASP A 233 -9.63 -19.50 -19.11
C ASP A 233 -11.13 -19.39 -19.42
N ILE A 234 -11.53 -18.31 -20.12
CA ILE A 234 -12.80 -18.28 -20.85
C ILE A 234 -12.44 -18.20 -22.32
N ARG A 235 -11.97 -19.35 -22.81
CA ARG A 235 -11.47 -19.60 -24.17
C ARG A 235 -10.25 -18.76 -24.51
N SER A 236 -9.09 -19.42 -24.52
CA SER A 236 -7.78 -18.81 -24.73
C SER A 236 -7.81 -17.84 -25.92
N GLY A 237 -7.69 -16.54 -25.66
CA GLY A 237 -7.60 -15.51 -26.71
C GLY A 237 -8.88 -14.73 -27.02
N ALA A 238 -9.98 -14.91 -26.28
CA ALA A 238 -11.14 -14.03 -26.40
C ALA A 238 -10.80 -12.60 -25.93
N LYS A 239 -10.78 -11.64 -26.86
CA LYS A 239 -10.62 -10.22 -26.55
C LYS A 239 -11.99 -9.72 -26.05
N ILE A 240 -12.11 -9.47 -24.75
CA ILE A 240 -13.26 -8.76 -24.19
C ILE A 240 -13.07 -7.29 -24.55
N VAL A 241 -13.92 -6.72 -25.41
CA VAL A 241 -13.85 -5.32 -25.88
C VAL A 241 -15.11 -4.55 -25.49
N THR A 242 -16.23 -5.25 -25.32
CA THR A 242 -17.53 -4.67 -24.98
C THR A 242 -18.16 -5.38 -23.77
N ALA A 243 -19.20 -4.79 -23.16
CA ALA A 243 -19.97 -5.46 -22.10
C ALA A 243 -20.64 -6.70 -22.64
N GLN A 244 -21.09 -6.62 -23.89
CA GLN A 244 -21.66 -7.74 -24.60
C GLN A 244 -20.64 -8.88 -24.68
N ASP A 245 -19.38 -8.61 -25.06
CA ASP A 245 -18.31 -9.63 -25.07
C ASP A 245 -18.08 -10.22 -23.68
N LEU A 246 -18.15 -9.41 -22.62
CA LEU A 246 -18.00 -9.89 -21.24
C LEU A 246 -19.11 -10.87 -20.85
N PHE A 247 -20.36 -10.57 -21.21
CA PHE A 247 -21.49 -11.48 -20.95
C PHE A 247 -21.46 -12.72 -21.84
N GLN A 248 -21.11 -12.57 -23.11
CA GLN A 248 -21.04 -13.68 -24.06
C GLN A 248 -19.86 -14.62 -23.80
N ASN A 249 -18.74 -14.07 -23.32
CA ASN A 249 -17.57 -14.81 -22.87
C ASN A 249 -17.53 -14.89 -21.35
N MET A 250 -18.67 -14.86 -20.68
CA MET A 250 -18.73 -15.18 -19.25
C MET A 250 -18.49 -16.67 -19.08
N PRO A 251 -17.77 -17.12 -18.05
CA PRO A 251 -17.66 -18.55 -17.78
C PRO A 251 -19.00 -18.99 -17.21
N TYR A 252 -19.82 -19.61 -18.05
CA TYR A 252 -21.00 -20.32 -17.57
C TYR A 252 -20.56 -21.70 -17.11
N GLU A 253 -20.53 -21.88 -15.79
CA GLU A 253 -20.43 -23.20 -15.17
C GLU A 253 -21.80 -23.50 -14.55
N PRO A 254 -22.49 -24.59 -14.95
CA PRO A 254 -23.72 -25.02 -14.31
C PRO A 254 -23.50 -25.11 -12.80
N SER A 255 -24.44 -24.60 -12.00
CA SER A 255 -24.41 -24.47 -10.51
C SER A 255 -23.68 -23.25 -9.91
N LEU A 256 -23.04 -22.38 -10.70
CA LEU A 256 -22.55 -21.10 -10.18
C LEU A 256 -23.64 -20.02 -10.15
N ALA A 257 -23.38 -18.95 -9.39
CA ALA A 257 -24.26 -17.79 -9.33
C ALA A 257 -24.59 -17.24 -10.72
N SER A 258 -25.86 -16.88 -10.94
CA SER A 258 -26.34 -16.23 -12.18
C SER A 258 -25.94 -14.74 -12.28
N TYR A 259 -24.99 -14.30 -11.48
CA TYR A 259 -24.53 -12.92 -11.44
C TYR A 259 -23.02 -12.85 -11.22
N ILE A 260 -22.42 -11.76 -11.69
CA ILE A 260 -21.00 -11.45 -11.50
C ILE A 260 -20.86 -10.17 -10.69
N LYS A 261 -19.70 -10.01 -10.07
CA LYS A 261 -19.28 -8.79 -9.40
C LYS A 261 -18.19 -8.11 -10.20
N VAL A 262 -18.29 -6.79 -10.30
CA VAL A 262 -17.27 -5.94 -10.93
C VAL A 262 -16.79 -4.93 -9.91
N VAL A 263 -15.48 -4.80 -9.79
CA VAL A 263 -14.85 -3.87 -8.86
C VAL A 263 -13.63 -3.21 -9.49
N ALA A 264 -13.44 -1.92 -9.23
CA ALA A 264 -12.22 -1.23 -9.61
C ALA A 264 -11.11 -1.56 -8.61
N VAL A 265 -9.95 -1.96 -9.13
CA VAL A 265 -8.78 -2.35 -8.35
C VAL A 265 -7.54 -1.54 -8.77
N LYS A 266 -6.46 -1.73 -8.03
CA LYS A 266 -5.11 -1.28 -8.35
C LYS A 266 -4.14 -2.44 -8.11
N VAL A 267 -3.07 -2.49 -8.89
CA VAL A 267 -1.95 -3.40 -8.60
C VAL A 267 -0.85 -2.60 -7.91
N ILE A 268 -0.52 -3.01 -6.70
CA ILE A 268 0.58 -2.46 -5.92
C ILE A 268 1.74 -3.44 -5.95
N ARG A 269 2.96 -2.92 -6.12
CA ARG A 269 4.20 -3.67 -6.01
C ARG A 269 5.02 -3.15 -4.84
N TYR A 270 5.43 -4.05 -3.96
CA TYR A 270 6.42 -3.79 -2.91
C TYR A 270 7.74 -4.44 -3.27
N ARG A 271 8.85 -3.72 -3.11
CA ARG A 271 10.22 -4.25 -3.25
C ARG A 271 11.21 -3.45 -2.43
N LEU A 272 12.27 -4.10 -1.96
CA LEU A 272 13.40 -3.43 -1.32
C LEU A 272 14.47 -3.11 -2.37
N LYS A 273 14.96 -1.87 -2.37
CA LYS A 273 16.12 -1.44 -3.16
C LYS A 273 17.32 -1.27 -2.23
N ALA A 274 18.44 -1.92 -2.53
CA ALA A 274 19.67 -1.71 -1.79
C ALA A 274 20.30 -0.34 -2.14
N ALA A 275 20.75 0.40 -1.14
CA ALA A 275 21.36 1.72 -1.27
C ALA A 275 22.50 1.89 -0.25
N ILE A 276 23.51 2.69 -0.57
CA ILE A 276 24.56 3.02 0.40
C ILE A 276 24.20 4.29 1.16
N LYS A 277 24.22 4.23 2.48
CA LYS A 277 24.08 5.38 3.39
C LYS A 277 25.22 5.34 4.39
N LYS A 278 26.03 6.40 4.46
CA LYS A 278 27.18 6.51 5.37
C LYS A 278 28.13 5.29 5.31
N ARG A 279 28.43 4.78 4.11
CA ARG A 279 29.27 3.58 3.85
C ARG A 279 28.67 2.24 4.34
N GLN A 280 27.42 2.22 4.77
CA GLN A 280 26.69 0.99 5.09
C GLN A 280 25.61 0.74 4.03
N LEU A 281 25.41 -0.54 3.70
CA LEU A 281 24.34 -0.95 2.80
C LEU A 281 23.03 -0.98 3.59
N THR A 282 22.04 -0.22 3.12
CA THR A 282 20.71 -0.14 3.72
C THR A 282 19.62 -0.37 2.67
N GLY A 283 18.44 -0.80 3.10
CA GLY A 283 17.31 -1.03 2.20
C GLY A 283 16.34 0.15 2.17
N LYS A 284 15.88 0.47 0.97
CA LYS A 284 14.80 1.42 0.69
C LYS A 284 13.56 0.66 0.27
N LEU A 285 12.49 0.75 1.05
CA LEU A 285 11.21 0.16 0.71
C LEU A 285 10.49 1.02 -0.32
N MET A 286 10.33 0.44 -1.50
CA MET A 286 9.66 1.05 -2.64
C MET A 286 8.25 0.47 -2.75
N ARG A 287 7.26 1.36 -2.87
CA ARG A 287 5.89 1.02 -3.23
C ARG A 287 5.61 1.58 -4.62
N ALA A 288 5.14 0.75 -5.53
CA ALA A 288 4.78 1.18 -6.87
C ALA A 288 3.33 0.85 -7.20
N GLU A 289 2.65 1.75 -7.89
CA GLU A 289 1.32 1.54 -8.46
C GLU A 289 1.45 1.32 -9.97
N LEU A 290 0.79 0.29 -10.48
CA LEU A 290 0.72 0.06 -11.93
C LEU A 290 -0.21 1.11 -12.56
N LEU A 291 0.27 1.80 -13.59
CA LEU A 291 -0.49 2.80 -14.33
C LEU A 291 -1.20 2.19 -15.55
N PRO A 292 -2.27 2.84 -16.03
CA PRO A 292 -2.89 2.48 -17.31
C PRO A 292 -1.83 2.51 -18.43
N PRO A 293 -1.83 1.52 -19.33
CA PRO A 293 -0.88 1.48 -20.44
C PRO A 293 -1.23 2.57 -21.47
N SER A 294 -0.40 3.62 -21.57
CA SER A 294 -0.55 4.70 -22.57
C SER A 294 0.03 4.34 -23.95
N SER A 295 0.84 3.27 -24.04
CA SER A 295 1.58 2.90 -25.27
C SER A 295 1.89 1.40 -25.38
N GLY A 296 1.09 0.55 -24.73
CA GLY A 296 1.34 -0.89 -24.62
C GLY A 296 2.50 -1.27 -23.70
N LYS A 297 3.20 -0.28 -23.11
CA LYS A 297 4.22 -0.49 -22.07
C LYS A 297 3.59 -0.34 -20.68
N LYS A 298 3.96 -1.26 -19.79
CA LYS A 298 3.60 -1.19 -18.37
C LYS A 298 4.43 -0.11 -17.69
N GLU A 299 3.77 0.92 -17.18
CA GLU A 299 4.42 1.97 -16.40
C GLU A 299 4.10 1.80 -14.91
N TRP A 300 5.13 1.93 -14.08
CA TRP A 300 5.02 1.85 -12.62
C TRP A 300 5.31 3.21 -12.02
N ARG A 301 4.35 3.77 -11.28
CA ARG A 301 4.58 4.96 -10.45
C ARG A 301 5.17 4.53 -9.13
N GLU A 302 6.49 4.56 -9.02
CA GLU A 302 7.21 4.12 -7.84
C GLU A 302 7.49 5.27 -6.86
N ARG A 303 7.34 5.00 -5.56
CA ARG A 303 7.57 5.93 -4.46
C ARG A 303 8.36 5.24 -3.36
N LEU A 304 9.31 5.98 -2.78
CA LEU A 304 9.97 5.58 -1.55
C LEU A 304 8.99 5.77 -0.40
N ILE A 305 8.78 4.73 0.41
CA ILE A 305 7.92 4.82 1.61
C ILE A 305 8.70 4.67 2.91
N ALA A 306 9.84 3.96 2.89
CA ALA A 306 10.69 3.77 4.06
C ALA A 306 12.16 3.65 3.66
N SER A 307 13.07 4.08 4.53
CA SER A 307 14.51 3.84 4.43
C SER A 307 15.02 3.02 5.63
N ASP A 308 16.23 2.51 5.50
CA ASP A 308 16.96 1.76 6.53
C ASP A 308 16.28 0.44 6.93
N ILE A 309 15.60 -0.18 5.95
CA ILE A 309 14.92 -1.46 6.08
C ILE A 309 15.90 -2.60 5.77
N LYS A 310 16.00 -3.57 6.67
CA LYS A 310 16.76 -4.80 6.46
C LYS A 310 15.94 -5.83 5.69
N ASP A 311 14.73 -6.09 6.18
CA ASP A 311 13.80 -7.02 5.57
C ASP A 311 12.35 -6.65 5.91
N LEU A 312 11.44 -7.07 5.04
CA LEU A 312 10.00 -6.96 5.21
C LEU A 312 9.39 -8.34 4.96
N LYS A 313 8.83 -8.93 6.02
CA LYS A 313 8.20 -10.24 5.97
C LYS A 313 6.69 -10.07 5.95
N PHE A 314 6.03 -10.66 4.96
CA PHE A 314 4.59 -10.86 4.93
C PHE A 314 4.28 -12.27 5.42
N TYR A 315 3.24 -12.43 6.21
CA TYR A 315 2.87 -13.72 6.72
C TYR A 315 1.36 -13.93 6.74
N ARG A 316 0.96 -15.19 6.61
CA ARG A 316 -0.41 -15.65 6.85
C ARG A 316 -0.32 -16.82 7.80
N GLU A 317 -1.07 -16.76 8.88
CA GLU A 317 -1.09 -17.84 9.88
C GLU A 317 -1.75 -19.10 9.32
N SER A 318 -2.73 -18.94 8.43
CA SER A 318 -3.44 -20.03 7.78
C SER A 318 -3.89 -19.61 6.39
N ILE A 319 -3.76 -20.51 5.40
CA ILE A 319 -4.36 -20.35 4.07
C ILE A 319 -5.89 -20.25 4.11
N SER A 320 -6.55 -20.72 5.16
CA SER A 320 -7.99 -20.55 5.36
C SER A 320 -8.36 -19.16 5.92
N SER A 321 -7.38 -18.40 6.43
CA SER A 321 -7.58 -17.02 6.88
C SER A 321 -7.28 -16.04 5.74
N PRO A 322 -8.17 -15.07 5.46
CA PRO A 322 -7.88 -14.02 4.49
C PRO A 322 -6.86 -12.99 5.01
N SER A 323 -6.58 -12.99 6.32
CA SER A 323 -5.70 -12.00 6.96
C SER A 323 -4.24 -12.20 6.57
N ILE A 324 -3.62 -11.11 6.12
CA ILE A 324 -2.18 -11.03 5.83
C ILE A 324 -1.56 -10.06 6.84
N GLY A 325 -0.60 -10.55 7.62
CA GLY A 325 0.21 -9.77 8.54
C GLY A 325 1.54 -9.37 7.91
N TYR A 326 2.24 -8.46 8.58
CA TYR A 326 3.60 -8.07 8.20
C TYR A 326 4.50 -7.83 9.42
N THR A 327 5.79 -7.99 9.22
CA THR A 327 6.84 -7.63 10.17
C THR A 327 7.93 -6.90 9.41
N LEU A 328 8.35 -5.76 9.93
CA LEU A 328 9.28 -4.88 9.25
C LEU A 328 10.49 -4.66 10.17
N ASN A 329 11.67 -5.02 9.68
CA ASN A 329 12.91 -5.01 10.45
C ASN A 329 13.85 -3.92 9.93
N TYR A 330 14.28 -3.03 10.82
CA TYR A 330 15.22 -1.96 10.52
C TYR A 330 16.67 -2.36 10.83
N PHE A 331 17.62 -1.67 10.21
CA PHE A 331 19.00 -1.66 10.70
C PHE A 331 19.05 -0.93 12.05
N LYS A 332 19.70 -1.56 13.04
CA LYS A 332 19.92 -0.97 14.38
C LYS A 332 21.10 -0.02 14.40
#